data_AF-A0A7X7BBJ7-F1
#
_entry.id   AF-A0A7X7BBJ7-F1
#
_cell.length_a   1.000
_cell.length_b   1.000
_cell.length_c   1.000
_cell.angle_alpha   90.00
_cell.angle_beta   90.00
_cell.angle_gamma   90.00
#
_symmetry.space_group_name_H-M   'P 1'
#
loop_
_entity.id
_entity.type
_entity.pdbx_description
1 polymer ?
#
loop_
_entity_poly.entity_id
_entity_poly.type
_entity_poly.pdbx_seq_one_letter_code
_entity_poly.pdbx_strand_id
1 'polypeptide(L)' 'MTAVELFSGCGGLAKGLENAGFQHLAFVEFNKWACSSLRLNFPGELVHEKD' A
#
# COMPACT_ATOMS: atom_id res chain seq x y z
N MET A 1 -10.28 -0.89 -12.01
CA MET A 1 -9.19 -1.88 -12.11
C MET A 1 -8.65 -2.10 -10.71
N THR A 2 -8.20 -3.30 -10.36
CA THR A 2 -7.68 -3.61 -9.02
C THR A 2 -6.16 -3.79 -9.04
N ALA A 3 -5.50 -3.47 -7.93
CA ALA A 3 -4.04 -3.56 -7.78
C ALA A 3 -3.65 -4.27 -6.48
N VAL A 4 -2.56 -5.04 -6.56
CA VAL A 4 -1.81 -5.58 -5.42
C VAL A 4 -0.40 -5.00 -5.52
N GLU A 5 0.05 -4.34 -4.46
CA GLU A 5 1.35 -3.70 -4.42
C GLU A 5 2.35 -4.58 -3.68
N LEU A 6 3.42 -4.97 -4.37
CA LEU A 6 4.56 -5.69 -3.79
C LEU A 6 5.70 -4.69 -3.60
N PHE A 7 6.40 -4.76 -2.46
CA PHE A 7 7.43 -3.78 -2.09
C PHE A 7 6.85 -2.36 -2.10
N SER A 8 5.71 -2.23 -1.42
CA SER A 8 4.84 -1.04 -1.50
C SER A 8 5.54 0.24 -1.03
N GLY A 9 6.63 0.12 -0.26
CA GLY A 9 7.33 1.23 0.34
C GLY A 9 6.38 2.11 1.13
N CYS A 10 6.60 3.42 1.09
CA CYS A 10 5.71 4.38 1.77
C CYS A 10 4.39 4.64 1.02
N GLY A 11 4.13 3.96 -0.12
CA GLY A 11 2.87 4.09 -0.87
C GLY A 11 2.84 5.18 -1.94
N GLY A 12 3.98 5.62 -2.48
CA GLY A 12 4.02 6.65 -3.53
C GLY A 12 3.34 6.21 -4.83
N LEU A 13 3.67 5.01 -5.32
CA LEU A 13 3.01 4.43 -6.51
C LEU A 13 1.53 4.16 -6.24
N ALA A 14 1.22 3.58 -5.08
CA ALA A 14 -0.13 3.34 -4.62
C ALA A 14 -1.00 4.59 -4.70
N LYS A 15 -0.51 5.73 -4.18
CA LYS A 15 -1.27 6.98 -4.22
C LYS A 15 -1.52 7.47 -5.64
N GLY A 16 -0.54 7.29 -6.54
CA GLY A 16 -0.72 7.59 -7.96
C GLY A 16 -1.80 6.72 -8.62
N LEU A 17 -1.84 5.43 -8.31
CA LEU A 17 -2.84 4.50 -8.82
C LEU A 17 -4.24 4.76 -8.25
N GLU A 18 -4.35 5.04 -6.96
CA GLU A 18 -5.61 5.49 -6.33
C GLU A 18 -6.17 6.72 -7.04
N ASN A 19 -5.32 7.74 -7.29
CA ASN A 19 -5.72 8.94 -8.04
C ASN A 19 -6.13 8.64 -9.49
N ALA A 20 -5.60 7.57 -10.09
CA ALA A 20 -5.99 7.10 -11.42
C ALA A 20 -7.26 6.21 -11.41
N GLY A 21 -7.91 6.03 -10.25
CA GLY A 21 -9.15 5.26 -10.10
C GLY A 21 -8.94 3.75 -9.91
N PHE A 22 -7.74 3.32 -9.51
CA PHE A 22 -7.48 1.94 -9.14
C PHE A 22 -7.90 1.70 -7.70
N GLN A 23 -8.36 0.48 -7.44
CA GLN A 23 -8.70 0.03 -6.09
C GLN A 23 -7.62 -0.93 -5.59
N HIS A 24 -7.02 -0.61 -4.45
CA HIS A 24 -6.02 -1.45 -3.82
C HIS A 24 -6.67 -2.61 -3.07
N LEU A 25 -6.15 -3.81 -3.26
CA LEU A 25 -6.59 -5.02 -2.55
C LEU A 25 -5.62 -5.46 -1.46
N ALA A 26 -4.33 -5.16 -1.61
CA ALA A 26 -3.30 -5.50 -0.63
C ALA A 26 -2.03 -4.69 -0.88
N PHE A 27 -1.34 -4.37 0.20
CA PHE A 27 0.03 -3.86 0.22
C PHE A 27 0.92 -4.88 0.94
N VAL A 28 1.98 -5.35 0.29
CA VAL A 28 3.01 -6.19 0.91
C VAL A 28 4.27 -5.37 1.06
N GLU A 29 4.73 -5.22 2.29
CA GLU A 29 5.91 -4.43 2.64
C GLU A 29 6.49 -4.92 3.96
N PHE A 30 7.81 -5.12 4.08
CA PHE A 30 8.42 -5.63 5.32
C PHE A 30 8.88 -4.50 6.25
N ASN A 31 9.16 -3.31 5.70
CA ASN A 31 9.71 -2.21 6.47
C ASN A 31 8.62 -1.56 7.33
N LYS A 32 8.75 -1.68 8.66
CA LYS A 32 7.80 -1.15 9.64
C LYS A 32 7.48 0.35 9.51
N TRP A 33 8.45 1.16 9.07
CA TRP A 33 8.26 2.60 8.90
C TRP A 33 7.48 2.92 7.62
N ALA A 34 7.76 2.18 6.56
CA ALA A 34 7.00 2.20 5.32
C ALA A 34 5.55 1.75 5.56
N CYS A 35 5.34 0.64 6.28
CA CYS A 35 4.03 0.16 6.69
C CYS A 35 3.26 1.18 7.55
N SER A 36 3.94 1.89 8.44
CA SER A 36 3.33 2.97 9.21
C SER A 36 2.82 4.10 8.31
N SER A 37 3.59 4.46 7.28
CA SER A 37 3.17 5.45 6.27
C SER A 37 1.96 4.96 5.47
N LEU A 38 1.94 3.70 5.06
CA LEU A 38 0.80 3.10 4.37
C LEU A 38 -0.47 3.13 5.23
N ARG A 39 -0.40 2.71 6.49
CA ARG A 39 -1.56 2.69 7.42
C ARG A 39 -2.12 4.07 7.75
N LEU A 40 -1.33 5.14 7.58
CA LEU A 40 -1.80 6.51 7.74
C LEU A 40 -2.59 7.03 6.53
N ASN A 41 -2.39 6.44 5.35
CA ASN A 41 -2.93 6.96 4.08
C ASN A 41 -3.92 6.02 3.40
N PHE A 42 -3.93 4.74 3.77
CA PHE A 42 -4.77 3.69 3.20
C PHE A 42 -5.42 2.86 4.32
N PRO A 43 -6.49 2.11 4.03
CA PRO A 43 -7.09 1.21 5.03
C PRO A 43 -6.06 0.22 5.57
N GLY A 44 -5.86 0.26 6.90
CA GLY A 44 -4.78 -0.46 7.56
C GLY A 44 -4.90 -1.99 7.45
N GLU A 45 -6.10 -2.50 7.24
CA GLU A 45 -6.38 -3.92 7.01
C GLU A 45 -5.78 -4.47 5.71
N LEU A 46 -5.45 -3.59 4.75
CA LEU A 46 -4.82 -3.97 3.49
C LEU A 46 -3.30 -4.08 3.61
N VAL A 47 -2.71 -3.65 4.73
CA VAL A 47 -1.25 -3.59 4.92
C VAL A 47 -0.72 -4.87 5.57
N HIS A 48 -0.07 -5.70 4.76
CA HIS A 48 0.60 -6.92 5.20
C HIS A 48 2.08 -6.65 5.45
N GLU A 49 2.44 -6.52 6.74
CA GLU A 49 3.82 -6.32 7.17
C GLU A 49 4.57 -7.67 7.24
N LYS A 50 5.12 -8.10 6.10
CA LYS A 50 5.75 -9.42 5.90
C LYS A 50 6.89 -9.35 4.87
N ASP A 51 7.82 -10.29 4.98
CA ASP A 51 8.87 -10.59 3.99
C ASP A 51 8.32 -11.50 2.86
#